data_AF-A0A7Y3D135-F1
#
_entry.id   AF-A0A7Y3D135-F1
#
_cell.length_a   1.000
_cell.length_b   1.000
_cell.length_c   1.000
_cell.angle_alpha   90.00
_cell.angle_beta   90.00
_cell.angle_gamma   90.00
#
_symmetry.space_group_name_H-M   'P 1'
#
loop_
_entity.id
_entity.type
_entity.pdbx_description
1 polymer ?
#
loop_
_entity_poly.entity_id
_entity_poly.type
_entity_poly.pdbx_seq_one_letter_code
_entity_poly.pdbx_strand_id
1 'polypeptide(L)' 'LSGQHPKDIIEADMGFIDEIGLKEHLSPTRANGLVSMIKQLKLYAIAYQTQLG' A
#
# COMPACT_ATOMS: atom_id res chain seq x y z
N LEU A 1 1.73 5.90 6.04
CA LEU A 1 0.93 6.47 4.93
C LEU A 1 -0.03 7.57 5.35
N SER A 2 -0.52 7.61 6.59
CA SER A 2 -1.39 8.71 7.02
C SER A 2 -0.69 10.07 6.92
N GLY A 3 -1.40 11.08 6.42
CA GLY A 3 -0.93 12.46 6.29
C GLY A 3 0.20 12.70 5.27
N GLN A 4 0.55 11.70 4.47
CA GLN A 4 1.62 11.80 3.47
C GLN A 4 1.15 12.44 2.17
N HIS A 5 2.07 13.04 1.42
CA HIS A 5 1.73 13.51 0.08
C HIS A 5 1.39 12.32 -0.82
N PRO A 6 0.51 12.51 -1.83
CA PRO A 6 0.11 11.44 -2.73
C PRO A 6 1.30 10.77 -3.43
N LYS A 7 2.27 11.58 -3.88
CA LYS A 7 3.52 11.09 -4.47
C LYS A 7 4.28 10.13 -3.55
N ASP A 8 4.40 10.47 -2.27
CA ASP A 8 5.11 9.63 -1.30
C ASP A 8 4.38 8.30 -1.07
N ILE A 9 3.04 8.29 -1.11
CA ILE A 9 2.24 7.05 -1.00
C ILE A 9 2.45 6.15 -2.23
N ILE A 10 2.55 6.75 -3.42
CA ILE A 10 2.79 6.03 -4.68
C ILE A 10 4.16 5.35 -4.66
N GLU A 11 5.18 6.12 -4.27
CA GLU A 11 6.60 5.70 -4.28
C GLU A 11 6.99 4.86 -3.07
N ALA A 12 6.17 4.83 -2.01
CA ALA A 12 6.46 4.07 -0.79
C ALA A 12 6.75 2.59 -1.09
N ASP A 13 7.92 2.13 -0.67
CA ASP A 13 8.31 0.73 -0.73
C ASP A 13 7.57 -0.06 0.37
N MET A 14 6.98 -1.19 -0.04
CA MET A 14 6.22 -2.08 0.81
C MET A 14 6.92 -3.44 0.99
N GLY A 15 8.16 -3.58 0.48
CA GLY A 15 8.98 -4.78 0.61
C GLY A 15 9.23 -5.19 2.06
N PHE A 16 9.25 -4.22 2.98
CA PHE A 16 9.39 -4.49 4.42
C PHE A 16 8.35 -5.48 4.95
N ILE A 17 7.16 -5.57 4.34
CA ILE A 17 6.10 -6.52 4.72
C ILE A 17 6.54 -7.97 4.51
N ASP A 18 7.31 -8.20 3.45
CA ASP A 18 7.91 -9.50 3.16
C ASP A 18 9.15 -9.73 4.04
N GLU A 19 10.00 -8.71 4.21
CA GLU A 19 11.22 -8.81 5.03
C GLU A 19 10.95 -9.16 6.49
N ILE A 20 9.89 -8.61 7.10
CA ILE A 20 9.52 -8.93 8.48
C ILE A 20 8.70 -10.23 8.60
N GLY A 21 8.44 -10.94 7.50
CA GLY A 21 7.65 -12.16 7.49
C GLY A 21 6.17 -11.96 7.82
N LEU A 22 5.63 -10.73 7.71
CA LEU A 22 4.26 -10.44 8.15
C LEU A 22 3.22 -11.31 7.42
N LYS A 23 3.42 -11.57 6.13
CA LYS A 23 2.50 -12.42 5.34
C LYS A 23 2.50 -13.87 5.82
N GLU A 24 3.60 -14.37 6.38
CA GLU A 24 3.72 -15.76 6.84
C GLU A 24 2.91 -16.02 8.12
N HIS A 25 2.64 -14.96 8.90
CA HIS A 25 1.78 -15.01 10.08
C HIS A 25 0.30 -14.81 9.78
N LEU A 26 -0.06 -14.55 8.52
CA LEU A 26 -1.42 -14.34 8.08
C LEU A 26 -1.95 -15.58 7.37
N SER A 27 -3.23 -15.90 7.57
CA SER A 27 -3.88 -16.86 6.70
C SER A 27 -3.88 -16.35 5.25
N PRO A 28 -3.97 -17.23 4.24
CA PRO A 28 -3.94 -16.82 2.84
C PRO A 28 -4.94 -15.70 2.51
N THR A 29 -6.17 -15.78 3.02
CA THR A 29 -7.19 -14.74 2.83
C THR A 29 -6.78 -13.39 3.42
N ARG A 30 -6.14 -13.38 4.60
CA ARG A 30 -5.70 -12.15 5.26
C ARG A 30 -4.50 -11.53 4.56
N ALA A 31 -3.53 -12.33 4.12
CA ALA A 31 -2.40 -11.86 3.33
C ALA A 31 -2.86 -11.22 2.02
N ASN A 32 -3.80 -11.87 1.32
CA ASN A 32 -4.39 -11.31 0.10
C ASN A 32 -5.18 -10.02 0.35
N GLY A 33 -5.88 -9.94 1.48
CA GLY A 33 -6.54 -8.72 1.95
C GLY A 33 -5.56 -7.57 2.15
N LEU A 34 -4.44 -7.82 2.83
CA LEU A 34 -3.37 -6.83 3.04
C LEU A 34 -2.82 -6.29 1.71
N VAL A 35 -2.49 -7.18 0.77
CA VAL A 35 -2.00 -6.80 -0.57
C VAL A 35 -3.04 -5.96 -1.31
N SER A 36 -4.33 -6.33 -1.23
CA SER A 36 -5.42 -5.60 -1.88
C SER A 36 -5.62 -4.21 -1.29
N MET A 37 -5.53 -4.05 0.03
CA MET A 37 -5.62 -2.75 0.70
C MET A 37 -4.48 -1.82 0.30
N ILE A 38 -3.24 -2.32 0.24
CA ILE A 38 -2.07 -1.54 -0.21
C ILE A 38 -2.26 -1.07 -1.65
N LYS A 39 -2.73 -1.96 -2.54
CA LYS A 39 -3.03 -1.61 -3.92
C LYS A 39 -4.10 -0.52 -4.01
N GLN A 40 -5.18 -0.62 -3.23
CA GLN A 40 -6.23 0.41 -3.20
C GLN A 40 -5.70 1.76 -2.72
N LEU A 41 -4.88 1.79 -1.66
CA LEU A 41 -4.28 3.04 -1.17
C LEU A 41 -3.40 3.71 -2.24
N LYS A 42 -2.56 2.95 -2.94
CA LYS A 42 -1.74 3.49 -4.04
C LYS A 42 -2.59 3.98 -5.21
N LEU A 43 -3.65 3.25 -5.58
CA LEU A 43 -4.58 3.68 -6.63
C LEU A 43 -5.28 5.00 -6.28
N TYR A 44 -5.74 5.16 -5.03
CA TYR A 44 -6.32 6.43 -4.58
C TYR A 44 -5.31 7.58 -4.60
N ALA A 45 -4.07 7.33 -4.20
CA ALA A 45 -3.01 8.33 -4.28
C ALA A 45 -2.73 8.77 -5.73
N ILE A 46 -2.71 7.84 -6.70
CA ILE A 46 -2.58 8.16 -8.13
C ILE A 46 -3.74 9.04 -8.59
N ALA A 47 -4.98 8.64 -8.30
CA ALA A 47 -6.16 9.40 -8.72
C ALA A 47 -6.13 10.83 -8.16
N TYR A 48 -5.76 10.99 -6.90
CA TYR A 48 -5.68 12.29 -6.24
C TYR A 48 -4.49 13.13 -6.75
N GLN A 49 -3.33 12.52 -7.01
CA GLN A 49 -2.18 13.20 -7.63
C GLN A 49 -2.52 13.76 -9.02
N THR A 50 -3.30 13.03 -9.81
CA THR A 50 -3.77 13.47 -11.14
C THR A 50 -4.81 14.59 -11.02
N GLN A 51 -5.64 14.62 -9.99
CA GLN A 51 -6.61 15.71 -9.76
C GLN A 51 -5.99 17.02 -9.28
N LEU A 52 -4.83 16.95 -8.62
CA LEU A 52 -4.08 18.13 -8.16
C LEU A 52 -3.21 18.76 -9.27
N GLY A 53 -2.96 18.03 -10.36
CA GLY A 53 -2.14 18.44 -11.50
C GLY A 53 -2.89 19.22 -12.56
#